data_AF-A0AA96K2H0-F1
#
_entry.id   AF-A0AA96K2H0-F1
#
_cell.length_a   1.000
_cell.length_b   1.000
_cell.length_c   1.000
_cell.angle_alpha   90.00
_cell.angle_beta   90.00
_cell.angle_gamma   90.00
#
_symmetry.space_group_name_H-M   'P 1'
#
loop_
_entity.id
_entity.type
_entity.pdbx_description
1 polymer ?
#
loop_
_entity_poly.entity_id
_entity_poly.type
_entity_poly.pdbx_seq_one_letter_code
_entity_poly.pdbx_strand_id
1 'polypeptide(L)'
;MFALIWGIELFIQTLLPSPVFSQSKEDYPEGDQEYFKALLELEKDEEYKKFLMDSVSYAGDKTVEYMDYKGVRPNVDEEGAEPAGAGADAAHFKKQTYEALRNMDWFRKNNYQNFIRNVGQNIYPVIIASDYEPGKEGVGSTYYLYRRDRPVESVTPTSVRYEMEKILAHIPMGVFILISPYFDNVANRPEGWEEPLIKYKTHVENIKEHLGKSDIGQATSMRAMKMLDMVNEYLRDCIENGSGDEQSYRAFSHKIIPYVAEAMKTAVELQVQAGLSAMSQWKKELGPKEWDKLHVLIPVVWPVAVGNPRRQIFEHLMTPERATTNIFEVHASSHDEARTTLGRIKGDSVMANLTFDKNTQFGMGSYLRLSSPTDLVQGATREELKKYPKTKENAQPMNTPHGD
;
A
#
# COMPACT_ATOMS: atom_id res chain seq x y z
N MET A 1 41.84 80.00 -0.11
CA MET A 1 42.55 79.08 -1.02
C MET A 1 42.28 77.66 -0.53
N PHE A 2 41.40 76.91 -1.23
CA PHE A 2 41.04 75.47 -1.09
C PHE A 2 40.49 74.99 0.28
N ALA A 3 39.57 74.02 0.45
CA ALA A 3 38.65 73.24 -0.39
C ALA A 3 37.66 72.49 0.56
N LEU A 4 36.57 71.96 -0.03
CA LEU A 4 35.55 71.04 0.51
C LEU A 4 36.08 69.77 1.22
N ILE A 5 35.20 69.09 1.99
CA ILE A 5 34.75 67.67 1.90
C ILE A 5 33.86 67.38 3.15
N TRP A 6 32.52 67.35 3.07
CA TRP A 6 31.62 66.19 2.79
C TRP A 6 31.96 64.89 3.55
N GLY A 7 31.25 64.62 4.65
CA GLY A 7 31.16 63.30 5.27
C GLY A 7 29.94 62.55 4.75
N ILE A 8 30.18 61.49 3.98
CA ILE A 8 29.17 60.55 3.47
C ILE A 8 29.09 59.38 4.46
N GLU A 9 27.89 59.08 4.93
CA GLU A 9 27.55 57.84 5.62
C GLU A 9 27.63 56.66 4.64
N LEU A 10 28.42 55.64 5.00
CA LEU A 10 28.51 54.39 4.25
C LEU A 10 27.55 53.36 4.87
N PHE A 11 26.32 53.33 4.38
CA PHE A 11 25.42 52.18 4.54
C PHE A 11 25.84 51.10 3.54
N ILE A 12 26.47 50.02 3.99
CA ILE A 12 26.61 48.80 3.19
C ILE A 12 25.51 47.84 3.62
N GLN A 13 24.35 47.93 2.94
CA GLN A 13 23.44 46.79 2.83
C GLN A 13 23.99 45.85 1.77
N THR A 14 24.59 44.75 2.18
CA THR A 14 24.79 43.59 1.31
C THR A 14 23.43 42.95 1.03
N LEU A 15 22.76 43.43 -0.01
CA LEU A 15 21.63 42.76 -0.65
C LEU A 15 22.16 41.44 -1.25
N LEU A 16 22.05 40.34 -0.49
CA LEU A 16 22.08 39.02 -1.09
C LEU A 16 20.85 38.91 -2.01
N PRO A 17 21.02 38.54 -3.29
CA PRO A 17 19.88 38.35 -4.17
C PRO A 17 19.02 37.22 -3.60
N SER A 18 17.77 37.54 -3.28
CA SER A 18 16.78 36.50 -3.04
C SER A 18 16.68 35.67 -4.33
N PRO A 19 16.71 34.33 -4.25
CA PRO A 19 16.51 33.51 -5.44
C PRO A 19 15.16 33.89 -6.06
N VAL A 20 15.22 34.36 -7.31
CA VAL A 20 14.03 34.72 -8.09
C VAL A 20 13.34 33.42 -8.46
N PHE A 21 12.31 33.06 -7.71
CA PHE A 21 11.43 31.98 -8.10
C PHE A 21 10.35 32.54 -9.04
N SER A 22 10.41 32.12 -10.30
CA SER A 22 9.50 32.54 -11.38
C SER A 22 8.02 32.30 -11.03
N GLN A 23 7.16 33.18 -11.54
CA GLN A 23 5.70 33.00 -11.58
C GLN A 23 5.35 31.71 -12.33
N SER A 24 4.43 30.92 -11.77
CA SER A 24 4.05 29.61 -12.29
C SER A 24 3.01 29.69 -13.41
N LYS A 25 3.31 29.08 -14.56
CA LYS A 25 2.28 28.47 -15.41
C LYS A 25 1.87 27.15 -14.74
N GLU A 26 0.60 26.74 -14.80
CA GLU A 26 0.17 25.41 -14.32
C GLU A 26 0.91 24.34 -15.13
N ASP A 27 1.99 23.82 -14.56
CA ASP A 27 2.75 22.70 -15.09
C ASP A 27 2.87 21.68 -13.95
N TYR A 28 2.19 20.55 -14.11
CA TYR A 28 2.18 19.50 -13.10
C TYR A 28 3.49 18.72 -13.20
N PRO A 29 4.16 18.40 -12.08
CA PRO A 29 5.33 17.53 -12.14
C PRO A 29 4.95 16.19 -12.78
N GLU A 30 5.90 15.54 -13.46
CA GLU A 30 5.70 14.19 -14.01
C GLU A 30 5.25 13.22 -12.90
N GLY A 31 4.04 12.65 -13.01
CA GLY A 31 3.39 11.87 -11.96
C GLY A 31 1.89 11.69 -12.19
N ASP A 32 1.15 11.36 -11.12
CA ASP A 32 -0.29 11.12 -11.13
C ASP A 32 -1.07 12.45 -11.26
N GLN A 33 -1.24 12.90 -12.51
CA GLN A 33 -1.92 14.16 -12.82
C GLN A 33 -3.39 14.17 -12.39
N GLU A 34 -4.05 13.02 -12.35
CA GLU A 34 -5.44 12.93 -11.89
C GLU A 34 -5.51 13.14 -10.37
N TYR A 35 -4.59 12.54 -9.63
CA TYR A 35 -4.45 12.79 -8.20
C TYR A 35 -4.15 14.26 -7.90
N PHE A 36 -3.24 14.90 -8.64
CA PHE A 36 -2.93 16.33 -8.43
C PHE A 36 -4.15 17.24 -8.66
N LYS A 37 -4.94 16.97 -9.71
CA LYS A 37 -6.17 17.72 -9.98
C LYS A 37 -7.19 17.53 -8.87
N ALA A 38 -7.41 16.28 -8.43
CA ALA A 38 -8.34 15.97 -7.35
C ALA A 38 -7.90 16.64 -6.03
N LEU A 39 -6.60 16.61 -5.73
CA LEU A 39 -6.04 17.27 -4.55
C LEU A 39 -6.29 18.79 -4.56
N LEU A 40 -6.02 19.47 -5.67
CA LEU A 40 -6.26 20.92 -5.79
C LEU A 40 -7.75 21.28 -5.72
N GLU A 41 -8.63 20.42 -6.22
CA GLU A 41 -10.07 20.61 -6.07
C GLU A 41 -10.51 20.48 -4.61
N LEU A 42 -9.99 19.48 -3.89
CA LEU A 42 -10.25 19.31 -2.46
C LEU A 42 -9.77 20.47 -1.60
N GLU A 43 -8.73 21.19 -2.03
CA GLU A 43 -8.31 22.40 -1.32
C GLU A 43 -9.34 23.52 -1.40
N LYS A 44 -10.32 23.48 -2.30
CA LYS A 44 -11.40 24.48 -2.32
C LYS A 44 -12.45 24.20 -1.24
N ASP A 45 -12.44 23.01 -0.66
CA ASP A 45 -13.33 22.61 0.43
C ASP A 45 -12.74 23.03 1.79
N GLU A 46 -13.27 24.13 2.34
CA GLU A 46 -12.87 24.66 3.64
C GLU A 46 -13.22 23.72 4.81
N GLU A 47 -14.27 22.89 4.69
CA GLU A 47 -14.61 21.92 5.73
C GLU A 47 -13.57 20.78 5.74
N TYR A 48 -13.15 20.32 4.57
CA TYR A 48 -12.09 19.32 4.43
C TYR A 48 -10.73 19.84 4.87
N LYS A 49 -10.35 21.07 4.50
CA LYS A 49 -9.13 21.73 5.01
C LYS A 49 -9.11 21.80 6.53
N LYS A 50 -10.20 22.24 7.14
CA LYS A 50 -10.32 22.29 8.60
C LYS A 50 -10.17 20.89 9.20
N PHE A 51 -10.82 19.90 8.62
CA PHE A 51 -10.69 18.50 9.03
C PHE A 51 -9.24 18.00 8.98
N LEU A 52 -8.50 18.28 7.89
CA LEU A 52 -7.09 17.90 7.78
C LEU A 52 -6.21 18.63 8.81
N MET A 53 -6.42 19.94 9.00
CA MET A 53 -5.71 20.70 10.03
C MET A 53 -5.99 20.17 11.44
N ASP A 54 -7.24 19.80 11.72
CA ASP A 54 -7.60 19.17 12.98
C ASP A 54 -6.87 17.82 13.14
N SER A 55 -6.64 17.06 12.08
CA SER A 55 -5.94 15.76 12.17
C SER A 55 -4.48 15.85 12.66
N VAL A 56 -3.81 16.99 12.44
CA VAL A 56 -2.39 17.20 12.83
C VAL A 56 -2.21 17.97 14.13
N SER A 57 -3.29 18.53 14.68
CA SER A 57 -3.28 19.24 15.96
C SER A 57 -3.62 18.27 17.09
N TYR A 58 -2.81 18.23 18.15
CA TYR A 58 -3.02 17.32 19.30
C TYR A 58 -3.90 17.89 20.42
N ALA A 59 -4.69 18.92 20.15
CA ALA A 59 -5.62 19.46 21.15
C ALA A 59 -6.82 18.53 21.41
N GLY A 60 -7.35 18.56 22.64
CA GLY A 60 -8.58 17.90 23.02
C GLY A 60 -8.42 16.45 23.47
N ASP A 61 -9.30 15.58 22.98
CA ASP A 61 -9.46 14.15 23.28
C ASP A 61 -8.59 13.23 22.39
N LYS A 62 -7.61 13.81 21.69
CA LYS A 62 -6.81 13.09 20.70
C LYS A 62 -5.78 12.15 21.32
N THR A 63 -5.55 11.04 20.65
CA THR A 63 -4.52 10.08 21.03
C THR A 63 -3.15 10.67 20.73
N VAL A 64 -2.32 10.76 21.77
CA VAL A 64 -0.91 11.14 21.66
C VAL A 64 -0.10 10.06 22.34
N GLU A 65 0.57 9.25 21.54
CA GLU A 65 1.52 8.25 22.02
C GLU A 65 2.93 8.70 21.62
N TYR A 66 3.87 8.53 22.54
CA TYR A 66 5.28 8.72 22.26
C TYR A 66 5.99 7.38 22.36
N MET A 67 6.48 6.90 21.21
CA MET A 67 7.37 5.76 21.10
C MET A 67 8.77 6.27 20.80
N ASP A 68 9.74 5.83 21.61
CA ASP A 68 11.15 6.03 21.30
C ASP A 68 11.55 5.02 20.21
N TYR A 69 11.55 5.47 18.96
CA TYR A 69 12.02 4.67 17.84
C TYR A 69 13.54 4.55 17.95
N LYS A 70 14.00 3.43 18.52
CA LYS A 70 15.41 3.01 18.61
C LYS A 70 16.02 2.67 17.23
N GLY A 71 15.72 3.46 16.19
CA GLY A 71 16.53 3.44 14.98
C GLY A 71 18.00 3.69 15.37
N VAL A 72 18.94 3.12 14.61
CA VAL A 72 20.39 3.16 14.87
C VAL A 72 20.78 4.54 15.38
N ARG A 73 20.89 4.68 16.72
CA ARG A 73 21.53 5.83 17.34
C ARG A 73 22.88 5.88 16.63
N PRO A 74 23.33 7.04 16.10
CA PRO A 74 24.73 7.15 15.74
C PRO A 74 25.50 6.54 16.91
N ASN A 75 26.39 5.58 16.66
CA ASN A 75 27.38 5.20 17.66
C ASN A 75 28.16 6.49 17.92
N VAL A 76 27.65 7.29 18.85
CA VAL A 76 28.43 8.29 19.54
C VAL A 76 29.24 7.41 20.44
N ASP A 77 30.52 7.23 20.11
CA ASP A 77 31.45 6.75 21.11
C ASP A 77 31.22 7.66 22.32
N GLU A 78 30.65 7.13 23.40
CA GLU A 78 30.39 7.87 24.64
C GLU A 78 31.72 8.23 25.36
N GLU A 79 32.84 8.16 24.65
CA GLU A 79 34.14 8.62 25.09
C GLU A 79 34.25 10.14 24.90
N GLY A 80 33.81 10.84 25.95
CA GLY A 80 34.44 12.09 26.38
C GLY A 80 34.33 13.24 25.38
N ALA A 81 33.22 13.98 25.46
CA ALA A 81 33.27 15.40 25.17
C ALA A 81 34.14 16.09 26.23
N GLU A 82 35.47 15.97 26.12
CA GLU A 82 36.36 16.86 26.85
C GLU A 82 36.08 18.30 26.36
N PRO A 83 35.95 19.26 27.28
CA PRO A 83 35.80 20.65 26.90
C PRO A 83 37.01 21.05 26.05
N ALA A 84 36.77 21.66 24.90
CA ALA A 84 37.81 22.08 23.97
C ALA A 84 38.91 22.84 24.72
N GLY A 85 40.04 22.18 24.94
CA GLY A 85 41.26 22.83 25.39
C GLY A 85 41.66 23.90 24.38
N ALA A 86 42.29 24.97 24.84
CA ALA A 86 42.84 26.01 23.97
C ALA A 86 43.79 25.37 22.95
N GLY A 87 43.31 25.17 21.71
CA GLY A 87 44.02 24.43 20.66
C GLY A 87 43.16 23.58 19.71
N ALA A 88 41.82 23.54 19.84
CA ALA A 88 40.97 22.82 18.88
C ALA A 88 41.15 23.36 17.44
N ASP A 89 41.57 22.48 16.52
CA ASP A 89 41.75 22.81 15.11
C ASP A 89 40.43 22.74 14.31
N ALA A 90 40.46 23.16 13.05
CA ALA A 90 39.29 23.14 12.18
C ALA A 90 38.70 21.73 11.97
N ALA A 91 39.50 20.66 12.11
CA ALA A 91 39.02 19.29 11.99
C ALA A 91 38.18 18.88 13.19
N HIS A 92 38.54 19.31 14.39
CA HIS A 92 37.75 19.11 15.61
C HIS A 92 36.36 19.74 15.51
N PHE A 93 36.27 21.02 15.12
CA PHE A 93 34.97 21.70 14.95
C PHE A 93 34.13 21.09 13.83
N LYS A 94 34.77 20.61 12.75
CA LYS A 94 34.07 19.88 11.68
C LYS A 94 33.43 18.59 12.19
N LYS A 95 34.14 17.81 13.02
CA LYS A 95 33.61 16.58 13.64
C LYS A 95 32.41 16.88 14.54
N GLN A 96 32.56 17.85 15.45
CA GLN A 96 31.47 18.26 16.35
C GLN A 96 30.23 18.75 15.59
N THR A 97 30.43 19.54 14.54
CA THR A 97 29.33 20.02 13.69
C THR A 97 28.60 18.86 13.03
N TYR A 98 29.34 17.88 12.50
CA TYR A 98 28.76 16.70 11.87
C TYR A 98 27.94 15.86 12.87
N GLU A 99 28.45 15.65 14.08
CA GLU A 99 27.74 14.94 15.15
C GLU A 99 26.46 15.66 15.57
N ALA A 100 26.52 16.99 15.74
CA ALA A 100 25.35 17.80 16.06
C ALA A 100 24.27 17.69 14.97
N LEU A 101 24.65 17.73 13.69
CA LEU A 101 23.72 17.54 12.57
C LEU A 101 23.08 16.15 12.58
N ARG A 102 23.84 15.09 12.89
CA ARG A 102 23.30 13.73 13.01
C ARG A 102 22.33 13.58 14.18
N ASN A 103 22.63 14.19 15.31
CA ASN A 103 21.74 14.18 16.48
C ASN A 103 20.43 14.91 16.18
N MET A 104 20.50 16.05 15.49
CA MET A 104 19.31 16.78 15.02
C MET A 104 18.47 15.94 14.04
N ASP A 105 19.11 15.27 13.07
CA ASP A 105 18.42 14.39 12.11
C ASP A 105 17.73 13.20 12.81
N TRP A 106 18.40 12.58 13.80
CA TRP A 106 17.82 11.53 14.62
C TRP A 106 16.61 12.04 15.43
N PHE A 107 16.75 13.18 16.12
CA PHE A 107 15.67 13.79 16.89
C PHE A 107 14.46 14.09 15.98
N ARG A 108 14.70 14.67 14.80
CA ARG A 108 13.64 14.93 13.81
C ARG A 108 12.97 13.63 13.36
N LYS A 109 13.73 12.58 13.03
CA LYS A 109 13.18 11.28 12.58
C LYS A 109 12.30 10.66 13.66
N ASN A 110 12.74 10.65 14.91
CA ASN A 110 11.96 10.07 16.00
C ASN A 110 10.64 10.84 16.22
N ASN A 111 10.68 12.17 16.24
CA ASN A 111 9.47 12.99 16.34
C ASN A 111 8.56 12.85 15.13
N TYR A 112 9.12 12.70 13.92
CA TYR A 112 8.34 12.48 12.71
C TYR A 112 7.58 11.15 12.73
N GLN A 113 8.21 10.06 13.20
CA GLN A 113 7.53 8.76 13.34
C GLN A 113 6.35 8.86 14.31
N ASN A 114 6.56 9.49 15.46
CA ASN A 114 5.49 9.78 16.42
C ASN A 114 4.39 10.66 15.81
N PHE A 115 4.78 11.65 15.02
CA PHE A 115 3.86 12.53 14.33
C PHE A 115 2.93 11.76 13.38
N ILE A 116 3.48 11.00 12.44
CA ILE A 116 2.65 10.27 11.46
C ILE A 116 1.79 9.19 12.12
N ARG A 117 2.28 8.52 13.17
CA ARG A 117 1.48 7.58 13.96
C ARG A 117 0.28 8.28 14.58
N ASN A 118 0.52 9.36 15.34
CA ASN A 118 -0.55 10.08 16.04
C ASN A 118 -1.56 10.71 15.08
N VAL A 119 -1.13 11.29 13.97
CA VAL A 119 -2.05 11.79 12.92
C VAL A 119 -2.94 10.66 12.42
N GLY A 120 -2.34 9.53 12.04
CA GLY A 120 -3.05 8.35 11.55
C GLY A 120 -4.08 7.82 12.54
N GLN A 121 -3.75 7.82 13.83
CA GLN A 121 -4.65 7.39 14.89
C GLN A 121 -5.80 8.38 15.16
N ASN A 122 -5.69 9.65 14.76
CA ASN A 122 -6.72 10.67 14.99
C ASN A 122 -7.60 10.97 13.76
N ILE A 123 -7.38 10.28 12.63
CA ILE A 123 -8.23 10.40 11.43
C ILE A 123 -9.42 9.45 11.54
N TYR A 124 -10.62 10.02 11.33
CA TYR A 124 -11.92 9.34 11.35
C TYR A 124 -12.91 10.02 10.38
N PRO A 125 -13.89 9.27 9.80
CA PRO A 125 -13.98 7.81 9.84
C PRO A 125 -12.95 7.14 8.94
N VAL A 126 -12.54 5.92 9.31
CA VAL A 126 -11.61 5.09 8.52
C VAL A 126 -12.19 3.69 8.37
N ILE A 127 -12.13 3.13 7.17
CA ILE A 127 -12.33 1.69 6.95
C ILE A 127 -10.99 1.05 6.60
N ILE A 128 -10.66 -0.05 7.28
CA ILE A 128 -9.62 -0.97 6.84
C ILE A 128 -10.29 -2.17 6.19
N ALA A 129 -10.01 -2.41 4.91
CA ALA A 129 -10.57 -3.51 4.13
C ALA A 129 -9.49 -4.58 3.93
N SER A 130 -9.47 -5.57 4.83
CA SER A 130 -8.40 -6.57 4.96
C SER A 130 -8.85 -7.96 4.51
N ASP A 131 -7.92 -8.77 4.00
CA ASP A 131 -8.07 -10.19 3.70
C ASP A 131 -6.97 -11.08 4.26
N TYR A 132 -6.11 -10.51 5.11
CA TYR A 132 -4.97 -11.20 5.71
C TYR A 132 -5.04 -11.22 7.24
N GLU A 133 -6.22 -11.04 7.82
CA GLU A 133 -6.39 -11.13 9.27
C GLU A 133 -6.24 -12.58 9.76
N PRO A 134 -5.42 -12.82 10.79
CA PRO A 134 -5.32 -14.14 11.39
C PRO A 134 -6.68 -14.72 11.80
N GLY A 135 -6.99 -15.93 11.35
CA GLY A 135 -8.27 -16.60 11.61
C GLY A 135 -9.43 -16.16 10.72
N LYS A 136 -9.17 -15.31 9.71
CA LYS A 136 -10.11 -14.89 8.67
C LYS A 136 -9.55 -15.17 7.28
N GLU A 137 -8.68 -16.15 7.16
CA GLU A 137 -8.14 -16.58 5.88
C GLU A 137 -9.26 -17.20 5.05
N GLY A 138 -9.30 -16.89 3.74
CA GLY A 138 -10.25 -17.52 2.83
C GLY A 138 -11.65 -16.90 2.79
N VAL A 139 -12.15 -16.27 3.85
CA VAL A 139 -13.55 -15.75 4.00
C VAL A 139 -13.85 -14.45 3.22
N GLY A 140 -12.99 -14.08 2.28
CA GLY A 140 -13.14 -12.87 1.47
C GLY A 140 -12.54 -11.65 2.14
N SER A 141 -13.30 -10.57 2.23
CA SER A 141 -12.86 -9.33 2.89
C SER A 141 -13.48 -9.24 4.28
N THR A 142 -12.69 -8.85 5.27
CA THR A 142 -13.19 -8.32 6.54
C THR A 142 -12.97 -6.81 6.53
N TYR A 143 -14.04 -6.07 6.81
CA TYR A 143 -14.00 -4.61 6.88
C TYR A 143 -14.05 -4.19 8.34
N TYR A 144 -13.23 -3.22 8.71
CA TYR A 144 -13.18 -2.65 10.05
C TYR A 144 -13.48 -1.17 9.99
N LEU A 145 -14.56 -0.73 10.63
CA LEU A 145 -14.96 0.66 10.70
C LEU A 145 -14.47 1.28 12.01
N TYR A 146 -13.62 2.27 11.86
CA TYR A 146 -13.12 3.12 12.94
C TYR A 146 -13.93 4.42 12.95
N ARG A 147 -14.60 4.69 14.08
CA ARG A 147 -15.32 5.93 14.34
C ARG A 147 -14.77 6.58 15.61
N ARG A 148 -14.87 7.91 15.69
CA ARG A 148 -14.52 8.65 16.89
C ARG A 148 -15.41 8.18 18.05
N ASP A 149 -14.79 7.92 19.20
CA ASP A 149 -15.43 7.54 20.47
C ASP A 149 -16.33 6.30 20.41
N ARG A 150 -16.11 5.40 19.45
CA ARG A 150 -16.83 4.13 19.36
C ARG A 150 -15.88 2.95 19.28
N PRO A 151 -16.27 1.79 19.82
CA PRO A 151 -15.57 0.55 19.55
C PRO A 151 -15.47 0.31 18.04
N VAL A 152 -14.37 -0.32 17.63
CA VAL A 152 -14.20 -0.74 16.24
C VAL A 152 -15.28 -1.75 15.89
N GLU A 153 -16.02 -1.49 14.82
CA GLU A 153 -16.97 -2.43 14.26
C GLU A 153 -16.32 -3.23 13.14
N SER A 154 -16.67 -4.51 13.03
CA SER A 154 -16.18 -5.35 11.95
C SER A 154 -17.31 -6.13 11.29
N VAL A 155 -17.15 -6.37 9.99
CA VAL A 155 -18.05 -7.22 9.21
C VAL A 155 -17.26 -8.06 8.22
N THR A 156 -17.56 -9.35 8.18
CA THR A 156 -17.10 -10.28 7.14
C THR A 156 -18.37 -10.66 6.34
N PRO A 157 -18.71 -9.92 5.27
CA PRO A 157 -20.06 -9.98 4.72
C PRO A 157 -20.29 -11.15 3.77
N THR A 158 -19.22 -11.81 3.29
CA THR A 158 -19.38 -12.92 2.35
C THR A 158 -19.97 -14.15 3.05
N SER A 159 -20.65 -14.99 2.27
CA SER A 159 -21.31 -16.20 2.79
C SER A 159 -20.43 -17.44 2.65
N VAL A 160 -20.79 -18.53 3.33
CA VAL A 160 -20.18 -19.85 3.13
C VAL A 160 -20.20 -20.26 1.65
N ARG A 161 -21.24 -19.87 0.89
CA ARG A 161 -21.30 -20.14 -0.55
C ARG A 161 -20.18 -19.45 -1.32
N TYR A 162 -19.80 -18.22 -0.94
CA TYR A 162 -18.65 -17.55 -1.55
C TYR A 162 -17.37 -18.34 -1.30
N GLU A 163 -17.15 -18.80 -0.06
CA GLU A 163 -15.97 -19.59 0.29
C GLU A 163 -15.90 -20.88 -0.53
N MET A 164 -17.03 -21.58 -0.69
CA MET A 164 -17.09 -22.78 -1.51
C MET A 164 -16.71 -22.51 -2.97
N GLU A 165 -17.30 -21.50 -3.60
CA GLU A 165 -17.02 -21.15 -5.00
C GLU A 165 -15.56 -20.69 -5.18
N LYS A 166 -15.03 -19.96 -4.20
CA LYS A 166 -13.62 -19.59 -4.14
C LYS A 166 -12.73 -20.83 -4.02
N ILE A 167 -13.04 -21.79 -3.15
CA ILE A 167 -12.29 -23.04 -3.00
C ILE A 167 -12.25 -23.79 -4.33
N LEU A 168 -13.41 -23.95 -4.99
CA LEU A 168 -13.49 -24.59 -6.31
C LEU A 168 -12.60 -23.89 -7.34
N ALA A 169 -12.60 -22.56 -7.36
CA ALA A 169 -11.75 -21.79 -8.27
C ALA A 169 -10.24 -21.97 -8.01
N HIS A 170 -9.83 -22.26 -6.76
CA HIS A 170 -8.44 -22.48 -6.40
C HIS A 170 -7.95 -23.93 -6.58
N ILE A 171 -8.83 -24.88 -6.90
CA ILE A 171 -8.46 -26.30 -7.04
C ILE A 171 -7.24 -26.53 -7.96
N PRO A 172 -7.15 -25.97 -9.18
CA PRO A 172 -6.01 -26.24 -10.05
C PRO A 172 -4.71 -25.70 -9.46
N MET A 173 -4.75 -24.52 -8.83
CA MET A 173 -3.61 -23.94 -8.13
C MET A 173 -3.18 -24.83 -6.95
N GLY A 174 -4.14 -25.35 -6.18
CA GLY A 174 -3.87 -26.30 -5.10
C GLY A 174 -3.16 -27.56 -5.61
N VAL A 175 -3.65 -28.14 -6.71
CA VAL A 175 -3.01 -29.30 -7.36
C VAL A 175 -1.60 -28.95 -7.86
N PHE A 176 -1.42 -27.79 -8.51
CA PHE A 176 -0.12 -27.33 -9.00
C PHE A 176 0.92 -27.28 -7.88
N ILE A 177 0.58 -26.66 -6.74
CA ILE A 177 1.49 -26.52 -5.60
C ILE A 177 1.99 -27.87 -5.10
N LEU A 178 1.16 -28.91 -5.19
CA LEU A 178 1.52 -30.26 -4.75
C LEU A 178 2.41 -30.99 -5.77
N ILE A 179 2.18 -30.82 -7.07
CA ILE A 179 2.86 -31.61 -8.11
C ILE A 179 4.06 -30.90 -8.75
N SER A 180 4.05 -29.57 -8.85
CA SER A 180 5.07 -28.80 -9.57
C SER A 180 6.50 -29.01 -9.05
N PRO A 181 6.75 -29.25 -7.74
CA PRO A 181 8.10 -29.57 -7.27
C PRO A 181 8.70 -30.85 -7.89
N TYR A 182 7.87 -31.69 -8.52
CA TYR A 182 8.24 -33.00 -9.04
C TYR A 182 8.14 -33.13 -10.57
N PHE A 183 8.03 -32.00 -11.30
CA PHE A 183 7.95 -31.99 -12.77
C PHE A 183 9.23 -32.49 -13.44
N ASP A 184 10.40 -31.98 -13.05
CA ASP A 184 11.67 -32.25 -13.76
C ASP A 184 12.36 -33.55 -13.32
N ASN A 185 11.81 -34.25 -12.31
CA ASN A 185 12.49 -35.39 -11.71
C ASN A 185 11.59 -36.61 -11.59
N VAL A 186 10.75 -36.87 -12.60
CA VAL A 186 9.82 -38.02 -12.63
C VAL A 186 10.53 -39.34 -12.33
N ALA A 187 11.73 -39.54 -12.89
CA ALA A 187 12.51 -40.76 -12.71
C ALA A 187 13.16 -40.90 -11.32
N ASN A 188 13.38 -39.82 -10.58
CA ASN A 188 14.01 -39.84 -9.26
C ASN A 188 13.25 -39.02 -8.22
N ARG A 189 11.92 -39.13 -8.21
CA ARG A 189 11.11 -38.52 -7.14
C ARG A 189 11.52 -39.11 -5.79
N PRO A 190 11.65 -38.28 -4.73
CA PRO A 190 11.99 -38.78 -3.40
C PRO A 190 10.90 -39.73 -2.90
N GLU A 191 11.28 -40.69 -2.05
CA GLU A 191 10.33 -41.56 -1.37
C GLU A 191 9.27 -40.72 -0.62
N GLY A 192 8.00 -41.09 -0.74
CA GLY A 192 6.88 -40.39 -0.09
C GLY A 192 6.40 -39.11 -0.78
N TRP A 193 6.89 -38.80 -1.98
CA TRP A 193 6.43 -37.63 -2.75
C TRP A 193 4.92 -37.64 -3.03
N GLU A 194 4.30 -38.82 -3.09
CA GLU A 194 2.86 -38.98 -3.32
C GLU A 194 1.99 -38.67 -2.09
N GLU A 195 2.56 -38.61 -0.87
CA GLU A 195 1.78 -38.45 0.36
C GLU A 195 0.87 -37.20 0.38
N PRO A 196 1.32 -36.00 -0.05
CA PRO A 196 0.47 -34.83 -0.11
C PRO A 196 -0.68 -34.99 -1.12
N LEU A 197 -0.44 -35.69 -2.24
CA LEU A 197 -1.46 -35.98 -3.26
C LEU A 197 -2.51 -36.95 -2.74
N ILE A 198 -2.09 -37.99 -2.01
CA ILE A 198 -2.98 -38.95 -1.35
C ILE A 198 -3.89 -38.22 -0.36
N LYS A 199 -3.33 -37.36 0.50
CA LYS A 199 -4.10 -36.56 1.46
C LYS A 199 -5.09 -35.62 0.76
N TYR A 200 -4.66 -34.94 -0.30
CA TYR A 200 -5.53 -34.06 -1.07
C TYR A 200 -6.67 -34.85 -1.74
N LYS A 201 -6.39 -36.02 -2.30
CA LYS A 201 -7.40 -36.94 -2.84
C LYS A 201 -8.42 -37.37 -1.78
N THR A 202 -7.99 -37.68 -0.56
CA THR A 202 -8.90 -37.98 0.56
C THR A 202 -9.84 -36.81 0.86
N HIS A 203 -9.35 -35.56 0.85
CA HIS A 203 -10.21 -34.39 1.01
C HIS A 203 -11.23 -34.26 -0.12
N VAL A 204 -10.82 -34.48 -1.37
CA VAL A 204 -11.71 -34.47 -2.54
C VAL A 204 -12.81 -35.51 -2.40
N GLU A 205 -12.48 -36.74 -2.00
CA GLU A 205 -13.44 -37.82 -1.77
C GLU A 205 -14.43 -37.51 -0.64
N ASN A 206 -13.93 -36.98 0.48
CA ASN A 206 -14.76 -36.53 1.59
C ASN A 206 -15.76 -35.45 1.15
N ILE A 207 -15.31 -34.46 0.35
CA ILE A 207 -16.20 -33.42 -0.17
C ILE A 207 -17.31 -34.06 -1.04
N LYS A 208 -16.94 -34.97 -1.95
CA LYS A 208 -17.92 -35.65 -2.82
C LYS A 208 -18.99 -36.42 -2.03
N GLU A 209 -18.62 -37.08 -0.94
CA GLU A 209 -19.58 -37.82 -0.11
C GLU A 209 -20.64 -36.89 0.54
N HIS A 210 -20.22 -35.69 0.92
CA HIS A 210 -21.09 -34.72 1.61
C HIS A 210 -21.85 -33.81 0.64
N LEU A 211 -21.34 -33.62 -0.57
CA LEU A 211 -21.90 -32.68 -1.54
C LEU A 211 -23.37 -32.99 -1.87
N GLY A 212 -23.71 -34.28 -2.05
CA GLY A 212 -25.07 -34.73 -2.31
C GLY A 212 -26.04 -34.61 -1.12
N LYS A 213 -25.51 -34.35 0.08
CA LYS A 213 -26.27 -34.16 1.33
C LYS A 213 -26.37 -32.68 1.74
N SER A 214 -25.67 -31.78 1.03
CA SER A 214 -25.62 -30.35 1.32
C SER A 214 -26.78 -29.60 0.67
N ASP A 215 -27.08 -28.40 1.19
CA ASP A 215 -28.11 -27.49 0.68
C ASP A 215 -27.62 -26.62 -0.49
N ILE A 216 -26.46 -26.93 -1.06
CA ILE A 216 -25.92 -26.18 -2.18
C ILE A 216 -26.75 -26.46 -3.43
N GLY A 217 -27.14 -25.38 -4.12
CA GLY A 217 -28.02 -25.48 -5.28
C GLY A 217 -27.53 -26.48 -6.33
N GLN A 218 -28.47 -27.16 -6.99
CA GLN A 218 -28.20 -28.29 -7.88
C GLN A 218 -27.12 -27.99 -8.94
N ALA A 219 -27.15 -26.81 -9.55
CA ALA A 219 -26.16 -26.40 -10.56
C ALA A 219 -24.73 -26.32 -9.99
N THR A 220 -24.56 -25.69 -8.81
CA THR A 220 -23.27 -25.63 -8.11
C THR A 220 -22.82 -27.04 -7.73
N SER A 221 -23.72 -27.89 -7.24
CA SER A 221 -23.41 -29.27 -6.86
C SER A 221 -22.90 -30.10 -8.05
N MET A 222 -23.60 -30.05 -9.19
CA MET A 222 -23.19 -30.76 -10.41
C MET A 222 -21.82 -30.30 -10.92
N ARG A 223 -21.57 -28.98 -10.94
CA ARG A 223 -20.27 -28.42 -11.33
C ARG A 223 -19.16 -28.89 -10.39
N ALA A 224 -19.38 -28.78 -9.08
CA ALA A 224 -18.41 -29.20 -8.08
C ALA A 224 -18.09 -30.68 -8.21
N MET A 225 -19.09 -31.58 -8.35
CA MET A 225 -18.86 -33.00 -8.61
C MET A 225 -17.97 -33.22 -9.84
N LYS A 226 -18.29 -32.54 -10.95
CA LYS A 226 -17.52 -32.69 -12.18
C LYS A 226 -16.06 -32.27 -12.00
N MET A 227 -15.81 -31.15 -11.32
CA MET A 227 -14.46 -30.69 -11.00
C MET A 227 -13.71 -31.68 -10.11
N LEU A 228 -14.36 -32.17 -9.04
CA LEU A 228 -13.77 -33.11 -8.09
C LEU A 228 -13.50 -34.49 -8.72
N ASP A 229 -14.30 -34.91 -9.70
CA ASP A 229 -14.03 -36.10 -10.51
C ASP A 229 -12.77 -35.95 -11.36
N MET A 230 -12.62 -34.80 -12.04
CA MET A 230 -11.43 -34.52 -12.86
C MET A 230 -10.16 -34.44 -12.03
N VAL A 231 -10.25 -33.86 -10.82
CA VAL A 231 -9.14 -33.84 -9.86
C VAL A 231 -8.79 -35.25 -9.39
N ASN A 232 -9.77 -36.06 -9.00
CA ASN A 232 -9.54 -37.43 -8.58
C ASN A 232 -8.89 -38.28 -9.68
N GLU A 233 -9.34 -38.13 -10.92
CA GLU A 233 -8.75 -38.79 -12.08
C GLU A 233 -7.28 -38.41 -12.25
N TYR A 234 -6.97 -37.12 -12.24
CA TYR A 234 -5.58 -36.64 -12.35
C TYR A 234 -4.70 -37.13 -11.19
N LEU A 235 -5.16 -37.00 -9.94
CA LEU A 235 -4.39 -37.43 -8.77
C LEU A 235 -4.15 -38.94 -8.78
N ARG A 236 -5.17 -39.73 -9.14
CA ARG A 236 -5.02 -41.18 -9.27
C ARG A 236 -3.95 -41.51 -10.32
N ASP A 237 -4.00 -40.87 -11.47
CA ASP A 237 -3.01 -41.11 -12.52
C ASP A 237 -1.60 -40.70 -12.07
N CYS A 238 -1.46 -39.64 -11.27
CA CYS A 238 -0.15 -39.28 -10.70
C CYS A 238 0.37 -40.34 -9.74
N ILE A 239 -0.48 -40.84 -8.83
CA ILE A 239 -0.13 -41.78 -7.77
C ILE A 239 0.13 -43.19 -8.32
N GLU A 240 -0.77 -43.70 -9.16
CA GLU A 240 -0.75 -45.10 -9.62
C GLU A 240 0.17 -45.31 -10.82
N ASN A 241 0.21 -44.35 -11.75
CA ASN A 241 0.95 -44.48 -13.01
C ASN A 241 2.23 -43.64 -13.03
N GLY A 242 2.57 -42.96 -11.93
CA GLY A 242 3.73 -42.07 -11.85
C GLY A 242 3.64 -40.86 -12.79
N SER A 243 2.44 -40.53 -13.29
CA SER A 243 2.23 -39.33 -14.12
C SER A 243 2.35 -38.05 -13.29
N GLY A 244 2.15 -36.87 -13.88
CA GLY A 244 2.31 -35.58 -13.18
C GLY A 244 3.59 -34.84 -13.52
N ASP A 245 4.02 -34.89 -14.77
CA ASP A 245 4.93 -33.92 -15.36
C ASP A 245 4.19 -32.61 -15.74
N GLU A 246 4.94 -31.64 -16.28
CA GLU A 246 4.36 -30.37 -16.74
C GLU A 246 3.26 -30.59 -17.80
N GLN A 247 3.46 -31.52 -18.73
CA GLN A 247 2.56 -31.76 -19.85
C GLN A 247 1.20 -32.30 -19.37
N SER A 248 1.21 -33.29 -18.49
CA SER A 248 0.00 -33.87 -17.91
C SER A 248 -0.73 -32.86 -17.01
N TYR A 249 -0.02 -32.05 -16.22
CA TYR A 249 -0.65 -30.97 -15.46
C TYR A 249 -1.29 -29.92 -16.38
N ARG A 250 -0.60 -29.52 -17.45
CA ARG A 250 -1.15 -28.58 -18.45
C ARG A 250 -2.42 -29.11 -19.10
N ALA A 251 -2.45 -30.40 -19.45
CA ALA A 251 -3.65 -31.04 -20.00
C ALA A 251 -4.81 -31.08 -19.00
N PHE A 252 -4.54 -31.43 -17.73
CA PHE A 252 -5.54 -31.38 -16.66
C PHE A 252 -6.09 -29.97 -16.44
N SER A 253 -5.20 -28.99 -16.27
CA SER A 253 -5.56 -27.60 -16.01
C SER A 253 -6.40 -27.03 -17.15
N HIS A 254 -6.02 -27.23 -18.41
CA HIS A 254 -6.82 -26.77 -19.55
C HIS A 254 -8.25 -27.35 -19.56
N LYS A 255 -8.41 -28.62 -19.16
CA LYS A 255 -9.74 -29.25 -19.10
C LYS A 255 -10.61 -28.65 -17.99
N ILE A 256 -10.04 -28.35 -16.82
CA ILE A 256 -10.81 -27.88 -15.64
C ILE A 256 -11.12 -26.38 -15.68
N ILE A 257 -10.34 -25.57 -16.42
CA ILE A 257 -10.44 -24.10 -16.45
C ILE A 257 -11.84 -23.55 -16.77
N PRO A 258 -12.64 -24.10 -17.69
CA PRO A 258 -14.00 -23.61 -17.92
C PRO A 258 -14.87 -23.64 -16.65
N TYR A 259 -14.77 -24.70 -15.85
CA TYR A 259 -15.51 -24.82 -14.60
C TYR A 259 -14.98 -23.88 -13.51
N VAL A 260 -13.66 -23.67 -13.49
CA VAL A 260 -12.99 -22.68 -12.61
C VAL A 260 -13.48 -21.28 -12.93
N ALA A 261 -13.59 -20.92 -14.20
CA ALA A 261 -14.06 -19.61 -14.63
C ALA A 261 -15.50 -19.35 -14.17
N GLU A 262 -16.38 -20.35 -14.22
CA GLU A 262 -17.73 -20.20 -13.68
C GLU A 262 -17.76 -20.09 -12.15
N ALA A 263 -16.96 -20.88 -11.44
CA ALA A 263 -16.85 -20.78 -9.98
C ALA A 263 -16.32 -19.40 -9.55
N MET A 264 -15.28 -18.90 -10.24
CA MET A 264 -14.73 -17.57 -10.03
C MET A 264 -15.78 -16.48 -10.29
N LYS A 265 -16.56 -16.59 -11.38
CA LYS A 265 -17.65 -15.66 -11.68
C LYS A 265 -18.67 -15.61 -10.54
N THR A 266 -19.15 -16.77 -10.08
CA THR A 266 -20.10 -16.84 -8.97
C THR A 266 -19.51 -16.28 -7.67
N ALA A 267 -18.24 -16.58 -7.37
CA ALA A 267 -17.56 -16.02 -6.21
C ALA A 267 -17.47 -14.49 -6.27
N VAL A 268 -17.13 -13.92 -7.43
CA VAL A 268 -17.09 -12.45 -7.62
C VAL A 268 -18.48 -11.83 -7.43
N GLU A 269 -19.53 -12.42 -8.02
CA GLU A 269 -20.91 -11.95 -7.86
C GLU A 269 -21.32 -11.90 -6.38
N LEU A 270 -21.07 -12.98 -5.64
CA LEU A 270 -21.37 -13.07 -4.21
C LEU A 270 -20.56 -12.07 -3.39
N GLN A 271 -19.27 -11.88 -3.69
CA GLN A 271 -18.40 -10.94 -2.99
C GLN A 271 -18.83 -9.50 -3.21
N VAL A 272 -19.12 -9.12 -4.46
CA VAL A 272 -19.55 -7.76 -4.81
C VAL A 272 -20.89 -7.46 -4.18
N GLN A 273 -21.87 -8.37 -4.28
CA GLN A 273 -23.19 -8.17 -3.67
C GLN A 273 -23.09 -7.99 -2.15
N ALA A 274 -22.34 -8.86 -1.48
CA ALA A 274 -22.14 -8.81 -0.04
C ALA A 274 -21.41 -7.52 0.40
N GLY A 275 -20.31 -7.19 -0.29
CA GLY A 275 -19.52 -5.99 -0.01
C GLY A 275 -20.31 -4.70 -0.22
N LEU A 276 -21.02 -4.57 -1.35
CA LEU A 276 -21.87 -3.41 -1.63
C LEU A 276 -23.00 -3.26 -0.62
N SER A 277 -23.64 -4.36 -0.21
CA SER A 277 -24.69 -4.31 0.80
C SER A 277 -24.16 -3.82 2.14
N ALA A 278 -23.05 -4.40 2.62
CA ALA A 278 -22.44 -4.01 3.90
C ALA A 278 -21.94 -2.55 3.87
N MET A 279 -21.24 -2.15 2.82
CA MET A 279 -20.69 -0.79 2.74
C MET A 279 -21.79 0.26 2.53
N SER A 280 -22.88 -0.08 1.83
CA SER A 280 -24.03 0.82 1.68
C SER A 280 -24.76 1.03 3.02
N GLN A 281 -24.81 0.01 3.88
CA GLN A 281 -25.35 0.15 5.23
C GLN A 281 -24.51 1.13 6.04
N TRP A 282 -23.18 0.95 6.10
CA TRP A 282 -22.31 1.90 6.79
C TRP A 282 -22.34 3.31 6.18
N LYS A 283 -22.47 3.43 4.85
CA LYS A 283 -22.69 4.73 4.18
C LYS A 283 -23.95 5.42 4.67
N LYS A 284 -25.05 4.68 4.84
CA LYS A 284 -26.31 5.20 5.40
C LYS A 284 -26.16 5.61 6.86
N GLU A 285 -25.44 4.83 7.66
CA GLU A 285 -25.24 5.08 9.09
C GLU A 285 -24.31 6.28 9.36
N LEU A 286 -23.23 6.43 8.59
CA LEU A 286 -22.32 7.58 8.66
C LEU A 286 -23.00 8.85 8.14
N GLY A 287 -23.88 8.70 7.14
CA GLY A 287 -24.51 9.81 6.46
C GLY A 287 -23.55 10.54 5.51
N PRO A 288 -24.07 11.47 4.68
CA PRO A 288 -23.30 12.06 3.58
C PRO A 288 -22.03 12.79 4.01
N LYS A 289 -22.07 13.55 5.12
CA LYS A 289 -20.93 14.37 5.57
C LYS A 289 -19.75 13.54 6.07
N GLU A 290 -20.01 12.52 6.87
CA GLU A 290 -18.95 11.66 7.40
C GLU A 290 -18.45 10.69 6.32
N TRP A 291 -19.34 10.21 5.43
CA TRP A 291 -18.93 9.38 4.30
C TRP A 291 -18.00 10.13 3.34
N ASP A 292 -18.24 11.42 3.10
CA ASP A 292 -17.38 12.25 2.25
C ASP A 292 -15.96 12.41 2.84
N LYS A 293 -15.82 12.32 4.16
CA LYS A 293 -14.53 12.35 4.89
C LYS A 293 -13.91 10.96 5.08
N LEU A 294 -14.59 9.89 4.68
CA LEU A 294 -14.13 8.52 4.88
C LEU A 294 -12.82 8.28 4.14
N HIS A 295 -11.86 7.70 4.86
CA HIS A 295 -10.65 7.13 4.27
C HIS A 295 -10.73 5.61 4.29
N VAL A 296 -10.23 4.98 3.23
CA VAL A 296 -10.19 3.53 3.06
C VAL A 296 -8.74 3.10 2.91
N LEU A 297 -8.33 2.16 3.75
CA LEU A 297 -7.01 1.54 3.70
C LEU A 297 -7.18 0.08 3.31
N ILE A 298 -6.45 -0.33 2.27
CA ILE A 298 -6.50 -1.69 1.73
C ILE A 298 -5.10 -2.28 1.86
N PRO A 299 -4.81 -3.05 2.92
CA PRO A 299 -3.57 -3.81 3.01
C PRO A 299 -3.44 -4.74 1.80
N VAL A 300 -2.36 -4.64 1.03
CA VAL A 300 -2.14 -5.46 -0.17
C VAL A 300 -0.72 -6.00 -0.27
N VAL A 301 -0.62 -7.17 -0.90
CA VAL A 301 0.63 -7.70 -1.47
C VAL A 301 0.70 -7.39 -2.97
N TRP A 302 1.91 -7.37 -3.52
CA TRP A 302 2.17 -6.90 -4.90
C TRP A 302 1.26 -7.51 -5.98
N PRO A 303 1.00 -8.84 -6.04
CA PRO A 303 0.20 -9.44 -7.12
C PRO A 303 -1.27 -8.97 -7.19
N VAL A 304 -1.79 -8.41 -6.10
CA VAL A 304 -3.22 -8.05 -5.96
C VAL A 304 -3.43 -6.55 -5.69
N ALA A 305 -2.38 -5.74 -5.86
CA ALA A 305 -2.45 -4.29 -5.67
C ALA A 305 -3.25 -3.61 -6.79
N VAL A 306 -2.99 -3.97 -8.05
CA VAL A 306 -3.68 -3.39 -9.21
C VAL A 306 -5.01 -4.10 -9.44
N GLY A 307 -6.08 -3.32 -9.66
CA GLY A 307 -7.42 -3.87 -9.93
C GLY A 307 -8.05 -4.55 -8.71
N ASN A 308 -7.65 -4.18 -7.49
CA ASN A 308 -8.14 -4.82 -6.28
C ASN A 308 -9.69 -4.71 -6.16
N PRO A 309 -10.42 -5.82 -5.91
CA PRO A 309 -11.89 -5.77 -5.84
C PRO A 309 -12.40 -4.89 -4.69
N ARG A 310 -11.64 -4.72 -3.60
CA ARG A 310 -12.02 -3.82 -2.49
C ARG A 310 -11.98 -2.38 -2.95
N ARG A 311 -10.95 -1.99 -3.71
CA ARG A 311 -10.84 -0.67 -4.32
C ARG A 311 -12.07 -0.38 -5.19
N GLN A 312 -12.38 -1.30 -6.10
CA GLN A 312 -13.51 -1.17 -7.03
C GLN A 312 -14.86 -1.01 -6.31
N ILE A 313 -15.09 -1.72 -5.20
CA ILE A 313 -16.30 -1.57 -4.38
C ILE A 313 -16.40 -0.15 -3.81
N PHE A 314 -15.31 0.41 -3.29
CA PHE A 314 -15.32 1.77 -2.73
C PHE A 314 -15.36 2.85 -3.80
N GLU A 315 -14.68 2.67 -4.93
CA GLU A 315 -14.77 3.55 -6.09
C GLU A 315 -16.22 3.66 -6.61
N HIS A 316 -16.96 2.56 -6.59
CA HIS A 316 -18.38 2.55 -6.93
C HIS A 316 -19.26 3.34 -5.94
N LEU A 317 -18.84 3.46 -4.68
CA LEU A 317 -19.63 4.07 -3.60
C LEU A 317 -19.19 5.50 -3.25
N MET A 318 -18.04 5.96 -3.73
CA MET A 318 -17.49 7.30 -3.51
C MET A 318 -17.66 8.19 -4.75
N THR A 319 -17.51 9.50 -4.60
CA THR A 319 -17.34 10.37 -5.78
C THR A 319 -15.96 10.12 -6.38
N PRO A 320 -15.75 10.37 -7.69
CA PRO A 320 -14.44 10.19 -8.32
C PRO A 320 -13.32 10.92 -7.57
N GLU A 321 -13.56 12.15 -7.10
CA GLU A 321 -12.57 12.98 -6.40
C GLU A 321 -12.16 12.35 -5.07
N ARG A 322 -13.13 11.83 -4.30
CA ARG A 322 -12.86 11.14 -3.02
C ARG A 322 -12.24 9.78 -3.25
N ALA A 323 -12.67 9.04 -4.25
CA ALA A 323 -12.09 7.75 -4.60
C ALA A 323 -10.58 7.87 -4.92
N THR A 324 -10.18 8.91 -5.65
CA THR A 324 -8.78 9.19 -5.98
C THR A 324 -7.94 9.58 -4.76
N THR A 325 -8.52 10.28 -3.79
CA THR A 325 -7.77 10.95 -2.70
C THR A 325 -7.90 10.28 -1.34
N ASN A 326 -8.84 9.34 -1.17
CA ASN A 326 -9.15 8.73 0.12
C ASN A 326 -9.09 7.19 0.11
N ILE A 327 -8.86 6.52 -1.02
CA ILE A 327 -8.67 5.06 -1.09
C ILE A 327 -7.19 4.77 -1.34
N PHE A 328 -6.57 4.05 -0.41
CA PHE A 328 -5.14 3.74 -0.46
C PHE A 328 -4.88 2.24 -0.33
N GLU A 329 -4.20 1.69 -1.33
CA GLU A 329 -3.49 0.43 -1.20
C GLU A 329 -2.23 0.63 -0.35
N VAL A 330 -2.10 -0.10 0.75
CA VAL A 330 -1.00 0.06 1.70
C VAL A 330 -0.26 -1.26 1.90
N HIS A 331 1.06 -1.18 2.01
CA HIS A 331 1.89 -2.30 2.42
C HIS A 331 2.03 -2.26 3.94
N ALA A 332 1.06 -2.87 4.63
CA ALA A 332 0.99 -2.89 6.09
C ALA A 332 0.70 -4.31 6.58
N SER A 333 1.36 -4.69 7.67
CA SER A 333 1.16 -5.99 8.35
C SER A 333 0.20 -5.90 9.53
N SER A 334 -0.22 -4.68 9.90
CA SER A 334 -1.17 -4.41 10.97
C SER A 334 -2.03 -3.18 10.68
N HIS A 335 -3.17 -3.06 11.38
CA HIS A 335 -4.02 -1.88 11.33
C HIS A 335 -3.31 -0.61 11.78
N ASP A 336 -2.39 -0.74 12.73
CA ASP A 336 -1.60 0.38 13.25
C ASP A 336 -0.59 0.89 12.22
N GLU A 337 0.10 -0.02 11.51
CA GLU A 337 0.96 0.35 10.38
C GLU A 337 0.15 1.00 9.25
N ALA A 338 -1.02 0.44 8.91
CA ALA A 338 -1.89 0.99 7.88
C ALA A 338 -2.34 2.42 8.24
N ARG A 339 -2.77 2.66 9.49
CA ARG A 339 -3.15 4.00 9.97
C ARG A 339 -1.94 4.93 10.02
N THR A 340 -0.76 4.44 10.38
CA THR A 340 0.49 5.22 10.34
C THR A 340 0.82 5.66 8.91
N THR A 341 0.61 4.82 7.90
CA THR A 341 0.72 5.21 6.48
C THR A 341 -0.28 6.31 6.12
N LEU A 342 -1.53 6.22 6.57
CA LEU A 342 -2.51 7.29 6.37
C LEU A 342 -2.06 8.61 7.00
N GLY A 343 -1.53 8.54 8.23
CA GLY A 343 -1.00 9.70 8.92
C GLY A 343 0.21 10.32 8.23
N ARG A 344 1.04 9.51 7.56
CA ARG A 344 2.07 10.03 6.64
C ARG A 344 1.45 10.76 5.48
N ILE A 345 0.53 10.13 4.74
CA ILE A 345 -0.09 10.73 3.54
C ILE A 345 -0.76 12.08 3.87
N LYS A 346 -1.57 12.12 4.93
CA LYS A 346 -2.35 13.32 5.28
C LYS A 346 -1.52 14.33 6.08
N GLY A 347 -0.66 13.87 6.98
CA GLY A 347 0.25 14.73 7.75
C GLY A 347 1.28 15.42 6.85
N ASP A 348 1.87 14.70 5.90
CA ASP A 348 2.80 15.26 4.93
C ASP A 348 2.11 16.29 4.03
N SER A 349 0.86 16.02 3.61
CA SER A 349 0.08 16.97 2.80
C SER A 349 -0.19 18.29 3.54
N VAL A 350 -0.57 18.22 4.82
CA VAL A 350 -0.77 19.43 5.65
C VAL A 350 0.55 20.17 5.84
N MET A 351 1.64 19.46 6.16
CA MET A 351 2.96 20.05 6.30
C MET A 351 3.42 20.72 5.00
N ALA A 352 3.19 20.10 3.85
CA ALA A 352 3.52 20.63 2.54
C ALA A 352 2.75 21.94 2.27
N ASN A 353 1.45 21.96 2.54
CA ASN A 353 0.59 23.13 2.34
C ASN A 353 1.04 24.34 3.19
N LEU A 354 1.55 24.12 4.40
CA LEU A 354 2.02 25.18 5.29
C LEU A 354 3.46 25.64 5.00
N THR A 355 4.27 24.77 4.40
CA THR A 355 5.72 25.01 4.22
C THR A 355 6.04 25.65 2.87
N PHE A 356 5.37 25.24 1.80
CA PHE A 356 5.76 25.63 0.44
C PHE A 356 4.90 26.77 -0.11
N ASP A 357 5.55 27.83 -0.62
CA ASP A 357 4.86 28.91 -1.33
C ASP A 357 4.41 28.46 -2.72
N LYS A 358 3.12 28.16 -2.82
CA LYS A 358 2.46 27.69 -4.05
C LYS A 358 2.46 28.71 -5.19
N ASN A 359 2.81 29.97 -4.94
CA ASN A 359 2.96 30.99 -5.99
C ASN A 359 4.28 30.84 -6.77
N THR A 360 5.17 29.97 -6.31
CA THR A 360 6.44 29.66 -6.96
C THR A 360 6.38 28.29 -7.63
N GLN A 361 7.11 28.12 -8.74
CA GLN A 361 7.23 26.81 -9.40
C GLN A 361 7.81 25.74 -8.45
N PHE A 362 8.83 26.10 -7.67
CA PHE A 362 9.44 25.19 -6.70
C PHE A 362 8.46 24.81 -5.59
N GLY A 363 7.74 25.78 -5.04
CA GLY A 363 6.80 25.54 -3.95
C GLY A 363 5.58 24.74 -4.39
N MET A 364 4.96 25.06 -5.52
CA MET A 364 3.86 24.25 -6.08
C MET A 364 4.33 22.82 -6.39
N GLY A 365 5.48 22.66 -7.05
CA GLY A 365 6.03 21.34 -7.37
C GLY A 365 6.36 20.51 -6.12
N SER A 366 6.85 21.14 -5.06
CA SER A 366 7.17 20.46 -3.79
C SER A 366 5.91 20.11 -3.01
N TYR A 367 4.91 21.00 -3.01
CA TYR A 367 3.59 20.75 -2.43
C TYR A 367 2.92 19.51 -3.04
N LEU A 368 2.85 19.46 -4.38
CA LEU A 368 2.23 18.35 -5.10
C LEU A 368 2.95 17.03 -4.84
N ARG A 369 4.30 17.03 -4.86
CA ARG A 369 5.08 15.83 -4.57
C ARG A 369 4.79 15.31 -3.17
N LEU A 370 5.06 16.11 -2.14
CA LEU A 370 4.91 15.69 -0.75
C LEU A 370 3.46 15.33 -0.35
N SER A 371 2.46 15.79 -1.09
CA SER A 371 1.04 15.49 -0.86
C SER A 371 0.51 14.28 -1.65
N SER A 372 1.37 13.57 -2.39
CA SER A 372 0.99 12.52 -3.34
C SER A 372 1.85 11.26 -3.19
N PRO A 373 1.61 10.20 -3.98
CA PRO A 373 2.48 9.03 -4.03
C PRO A 373 3.91 9.28 -4.57
N THR A 374 4.27 10.53 -4.90
CA THR A 374 5.61 10.88 -5.40
C THR A 374 6.46 11.50 -4.29
N ASP A 375 7.75 11.18 -4.24
CA ASP A 375 8.65 11.73 -3.21
C ASP A 375 9.30 13.06 -3.67
N LEU A 376 9.60 13.95 -2.72
CA LEU A 376 10.30 15.22 -2.99
C LEU A 376 11.64 15.01 -3.72
N VAL A 377 12.37 13.97 -3.34
CA VAL A 377 13.73 13.69 -3.83
C VAL A 377 13.68 13.03 -5.21
N GLN A 378 12.60 12.33 -5.56
CA GLN A 378 12.48 11.59 -6.83
C GLN A 378 12.75 12.49 -8.04
N GLY A 379 12.20 13.71 -8.06
CA GLY A 379 12.42 14.68 -9.14
C GLY A 379 13.87 15.14 -9.21
N ALA A 380 14.47 15.48 -8.05
CA ALA A 380 15.87 15.91 -7.98
C ALA A 380 16.83 14.79 -8.38
N THR A 381 16.57 13.55 -7.96
CA THR A 381 17.33 12.36 -8.38
C THR A 381 17.27 12.18 -9.89
N ARG A 382 16.09 12.33 -10.51
CA ARG A 382 15.95 12.20 -11.97
C ARG A 382 16.78 13.26 -12.71
N GLU A 383 16.73 14.51 -12.27
CA GLU A 383 17.54 15.58 -12.87
C GLU A 383 19.04 15.35 -12.68
N GLU A 384 19.47 14.90 -11.50
CA GLU A 384 20.87 14.60 -11.24
C GLU A 384 21.37 13.43 -12.10
N LEU A 385 20.56 12.37 -12.25
CA LEU A 385 20.88 11.21 -13.08
C LEU A 385 21.06 11.57 -14.56
N LYS A 386 20.48 12.66 -15.07
CA LYS A 386 20.74 13.13 -16.45
C LYS A 386 22.21 13.49 -16.68
N LYS A 387 22.95 13.87 -15.62
CA LYS A 387 24.40 14.14 -15.68
C LYS A 387 25.24 12.86 -15.75
N TYR A 388 24.65 11.72 -15.42
CA TYR A 388 25.29 10.40 -15.38
C TYR A 388 24.63 9.47 -16.41
N PRO A 389 24.83 9.70 -17.72
CA PRO A 389 24.19 8.90 -18.76
C PRO A 389 24.55 7.42 -18.61
N LYS A 390 23.59 6.52 -18.91
CA LYS A 390 23.82 5.08 -18.84
C LYS A 390 25.02 4.70 -19.71
N THR A 391 26.00 4.02 -19.11
CA THR A 391 27.11 3.42 -19.84
C THR A 391 26.60 2.29 -20.74
N LYS A 392 27.36 1.91 -21.77
CA LYS A 392 27.02 0.75 -22.61
C LYS A 392 26.89 -0.56 -21.80
N GLU A 393 27.59 -0.68 -20.67
CA GLU A 393 27.47 -1.81 -19.75
C GLU A 393 26.14 -1.81 -18.96
N ASN A 394 25.60 -0.63 -18.66
CA ASN A 394 24.34 -0.45 -17.92
C ASN A 394 23.11 -0.33 -18.84
N ALA A 395 23.32 -0.13 -20.14
CA ALA A 395 22.33 -0.23 -21.17
C ALA A 395 22.38 -1.65 -21.74
N GLN A 396 21.82 -2.63 -21.04
CA GLN A 396 21.59 -3.92 -21.69
C GLN A 396 20.81 -3.66 -22.99
N PRO A 397 21.29 -4.17 -24.15
CA PRO A 397 20.47 -4.12 -25.34
C PRO A 397 19.19 -4.86 -25.03
N MET A 398 18.04 -4.25 -25.34
CA MET A 398 16.78 -4.99 -25.46
C MET A 398 16.95 -5.97 -26.61
N ASN A 399 17.58 -7.11 -26.34
CA ASN A 399 17.42 -8.29 -27.17
C ASN A 399 16.00 -8.77 -26.90
N THR A 400 15.08 -8.38 -27.78
CA THR A 400 13.78 -9.02 -27.89
C THR A 400 14.01 -10.52 -28.08
N PRO A 401 13.50 -11.39 -27.18
CA PRO A 401 13.57 -12.83 -27.42
C PRO A 401 12.47 -13.21 -28.42
N HIS A 402 12.92 -13.82 -29.53
CA HIS A 402 12.21 -14.80 -30.35
C HIS A 402 10.96 -14.34 -31.10
N GLY A 403 11.19 -13.86 -32.33
CA GLY A 403 10.39 -14.32 -33.46
C GLY A 403 11.15 -15.48 -34.11
N ASP A 404 10.60 -16.69 -33.98
CA ASP A 404 10.67 -17.80 -34.93
C ASP A 404 9.45 -18.70 -34.68
#